data_AF-A0A8J8F8C0-F1
#
_entry.id   AF-A0A8J8F8C0-F1
#
_cell.length_a   1.000
_cell.length_b   1.000
_cell.length_c   1.000
_cell.angle_alpha   90.00
_cell.angle_beta   90.00
_cell.angle_gamma   90.00
#
_symmetry.space_group_name_H-M   'P 1'
#
loop_
_entity.id
_entity.type
_entity.pdbx_description
1 polymer ?
#
loop_
_entity_poly.entity_id
_entity_poly.type
_entity_poly.pdbx_seq_one_letter_code
_entity_poly.pdbx_strand_id
1 'polypeptide(L)'
;MAVESLPPVSTVLAVLGLLVALAVVLRGLGFLLRIAIHLFVFPGVVVHEFAHASACRLVGVRVIEAVYFRFGNPPGYVRHATPDRYRQSVVISVAPFLLNTVVAVAAFVGSVVLVSAVGDVRTAPLEYAVAACALGWIGLSVGMAAFPSTTDARTLWARSRREWRRSPVVLLGIPIVALIYVVNVLSWLWAHVLYAVGLFVGAVYLAGALAI
;
A
#
# COMPACT_ATOMS: atom_id res chain seq x y z
N MET A 1 -7.60 49.07 -40.66
CA MET A 1 -7.53 48.50 -39.30
C MET A 1 -8.87 47.81 -39.05
N ALA A 2 -8.91 46.49 -39.12
CA ALA A 2 -10.14 45.75 -38.84
C ALA A 2 -10.35 45.75 -37.32
N VAL A 3 -11.45 46.35 -36.88
CA VAL A 3 -11.89 46.29 -35.48
C VAL A 3 -12.45 44.88 -35.28
N GLU A 4 -11.73 44.05 -34.52
CA GLU A 4 -12.20 42.74 -34.09
C GLU A 4 -13.47 42.97 -33.23
N SER A 5 -14.64 42.61 -33.74
CA SER A 5 -15.90 42.73 -33.02
C SER A 5 -15.87 41.78 -31.83
N LEU A 6 -16.05 42.30 -30.62
CA LEU A 6 -16.11 41.50 -29.40
C LEU A 6 -17.19 40.40 -29.53
N PRO A 7 -16.96 39.20 -28.97
CA PRO A 7 -17.95 38.13 -29.02
C PRO A 7 -19.27 38.54 -28.32
N PRO A 8 -20.42 38.03 -28.77
CA PRO A 8 -21.70 38.30 -28.12
C PRO A 8 -21.67 37.88 -26.65
N VAL A 9 -22.32 38.65 -25.77
CA VAL A 9 -22.43 38.33 -24.33
C VAL A 9 -22.96 36.90 -24.10
N SER A 10 -23.90 36.45 -24.93
CA SER A 10 -24.43 35.08 -24.89
C SER A 10 -23.36 34.01 -25.15
N THR A 11 -22.41 34.28 -26.05
CA THR A 11 -21.29 33.38 -26.34
C THR A 11 -20.33 33.33 -25.17
N VAL A 12 -20.01 34.48 -24.57
CA VAL A 12 -19.16 34.54 -23.36
C VAL A 12 -19.80 33.78 -22.20
N LEU A 13 -21.10 33.96 -21.96
CA LEU A 13 -21.83 33.25 -20.91
C LEU A 13 -21.91 31.74 -21.18
N ALA A 14 -22.13 31.32 -22.43
CA ALA A 14 -22.16 29.91 -22.79
C ALA A 14 -20.80 29.23 -22.56
N VAL A 15 -19.70 29.88 -22.95
CA VAL A 15 -18.34 29.38 -22.72
C VAL A 15 -18.05 29.29 -21.22
N LEU A 16 -18.38 30.33 -20.45
CA LEU A 16 -18.20 30.31 -18.98
C LEU A 16 -19.02 29.18 -18.33
N GLY A 17 -20.27 28.99 -18.74
CA GLY A 17 -21.12 27.90 -18.27
C GLY A 17 -20.51 26.52 -18.56
N LEU A 18 -19.99 26.32 -19.77
CA LEU A 18 -19.31 25.08 -20.16
C LEU A 18 -18.05 24.84 -19.33
N LEU A 19 -17.23 25.87 -19.12
CA LEU A 19 -16.01 25.77 -18.30
C LEU A 19 -16.33 25.41 -16.84
N VAL A 20 -17.37 26.02 -16.26
CA VAL A 20 -17.85 25.68 -14.92
C VAL A 20 -18.35 24.24 -14.85
N ALA A 21 -19.18 23.82 -15.81
CA ALA A 21 -19.67 22.45 -15.88
C ALA A 21 -18.52 21.43 -15.99
N LEU A 22 -17.55 21.69 -16.88
CA LEU A 22 -16.35 20.86 -17.03
C LEU A 22 -15.55 20.78 -15.74
N ALA A 23 -15.32 21.92 -15.06
CA ALA A 23 -14.60 21.94 -13.78
C ALA A 23 -15.31 21.14 -12.69
N VAL A 24 -16.64 21.21 -12.63
CA VAL A 24 -17.46 20.41 -11.69
C VAL A 24 -17.32 18.92 -11.99
N VAL A 25 -17.43 18.52 -13.26
CA VAL A 25 -17.28 17.11 -13.68
C VAL A 25 -15.89 16.58 -13.36
N LEU A 26 -14.83 17.33 -13.69
CA LEU A 26 -13.45 16.91 -13.41
C LEU A 26 -13.18 16.77 -11.89
N ARG A 27 -13.72 17.70 -11.08
CA ARG A 27 -13.64 17.59 -9.61
C ARG A 27 -14.41 16.39 -9.07
N GLY A 28 -15.61 16.14 -9.60
CA GLY A 28 -16.42 14.98 -9.26
C GLY A 28 -15.70 13.67 -9.58
N LEU A 29 -15.15 13.54 -10.79
CA LEU A 29 -14.37 12.38 -11.21
C LEU A 29 -13.13 12.17 -10.33
N GLY A 30 -12.39 13.24 -10.02
CA GLY A 30 -11.24 13.17 -9.13
C GLY A 30 -11.61 12.77 -7.69
N PHE A 31 -12.80 13.14 -7.21
CA PHE A 31 -13.31 12.68 -5.93
C PHE A 31 -13.66 11.19 -5.93
N LEU A 32 -14.40 10.72 -6.94
CA LEU A 32 -14.76 9.29 -7.09
C LEU A 32 -13.52 8.41 -7.25
N LEU A 33 -12.55 8.83 -8.08
CA LEU A 33 -11.29 8.10 -8.27
C LEU A 33 -10.53 7.96 -6.96
N ARG A 34 -10.47 9.01 -6.13
CA ARG A 34 -9.82 8.93 -4.81
C ARG A 34 -10.51 7.94 -3.89
N ILE A 35 -11.84 7.90 -3.86
CA ILE A 35 -12.59 6.91 -3.09
C ILE A 35 -12.27 5.51 -3.57
N ALA A 36 -12.30 5.28 -4.89
CA ALA A 36 -11.99 3.99 -5.48
C ALA A 36 -10.58 3.51 -5.13
N ILE A 37 -9.58 4.40 -5.18
CA ILE A 37 -8.20 4.09 -4.77
C ILE A 37 -8.15 3.72 -3.29
N HIS A 38 -8.79 4.50 -2.41
CA HIS A 38 -8.81 4.21 -0.97
C HIS A 38 -9.47 2.86 -0.67
N LEU A 39 -10.58 2.56 -1.34
CA LEU A 39 -11.23 1.27 -1.24
C LEU A 39 -10.30 0.16 -1.74
N PHE A 40 -9.65 0.35 -2.88
CA PHE A 40 -8.73 -0.66 -3.41
C PHE A 40 -7.56 -0.97 -2.45
N VAL A 41 -6.97 0.06 -1.83
CA VAL A 41 -5.80 -0.12 -0.94
C VAL A 41 -6.14 -0.41 0.52
N PHE A 42 -7.41 -0.29 0.95
CA PHE A 42 -7.74 -0.39 2.37
C PHE A 42 -7.29 -1.70 3.02
N PRO A 43 -7.44 -2.90 2.38
CA PRO A 43 -7.02 -4.14 3.03
C PRO A 43 -5.53 -4.10 3.36
N GLY A 44 -4.69 -3.63 2.43
CA GLY A 44 -3.26 -3.52 2.65
C GLY A 44 -2.88 -2.52 3.72
N VAL A 45 -3.52 -1.35 3.76
CA VAL A 45 -3.29 -0.34 4.81
C VAL A 45 -3.64 -0.91 6.18
N VAL A 46 -4.78 -1.60 6.31
CA VAL A 46 -5.20 -2.20 7.59
C VAL A 46 -4.19 -3.23 8.08
N VAL A 47 -3.75 -4.16 7.23
CA VAL A 47 -2.77 -5.20 7.62
C VAL A 47 -1.42 -4.57 7.95
N HIS A 48 -0.99 -3.54 7.20
CA HIS A 48 0.25 -2.82 7.46
C HIS A 48 0.27 -2.19 8.86
N GLU A 49 -0.74 -1.38 9.17
CA GLU A 49 -0.83 -0.69 10.45
C GLU A 49 -1.10 -1.68 11.60
N PHE A 50 -1.82 -2.76 11.34
CA PHE A 50 -1.99 -3.86 12.30
C PHE A 50 -0.66 -4.55 12.61
N ALA A 51 0.16 -4.85 11.61
CA ALA A 51 1.49 -5.43 11.79
C ALA A 51 2.38 -4.51 12.62
N HIS A 52 2.37 -3.21 12.30
CA HIS A 52 3.14 -2.20 13.00
C HIS A 52 2.73 -2.09 14.47
N ALA A 53 1.43 -1.97 14.75
CA ALA A 53 0.91 -1.89 16.11
C ALA A 53 1.16 -3.17 16.93
N SER A 54 1.03 -4.33 16.28
CA SER A 54 1.29 -5.63 16.91
C SER A 54 2.77 -5.80 17.24
N ALA A 55 3.66 -5.40 16.33
CA ALA A 55 5.10 -5.39 16.59
C ALA A 55 5.45 -4.49 17.78
N CYS A 56 4.89 -3.28 17.86
CA CYS A 56 5.08 -2.40 19.02
C CYS A 56 4.71 -3.11 20.32
N ARG A 57 3.52 -3.72 20.39
CA ARG A 57 3.05 -4.46 21.58
C ARG A 57 3.96 -5.63 21.92
N LEU A 58 4.36 -6.43 20.93
CA LEU A 58 5.21 -7.61 21.10
C LEU A 58 6.59 -7.26 21.69
N VAL A 59 7.15 -6.12 21.31
CA VAL A 59 8.46 -5.68 21.82
C VAL A 59 8.37 -4.76 23.03
N GLY A 60 7.18 -4.60 23.62
CA GLY A 60 6.94 -3.79 24.82
C GLY A 60 6.95 -2.28 24.59
N VAL A 61 6.79 -1.80 23.36
CA VAL A 61 6.67 -0.38 23.03
C VAL A 61 5.20 0.03 23.06
N ARG A 62 4.87 1.00 23.92
CA ARG A 62 3.50 1.48 24.10
C ARG A 62 2.95 2.14 22.84
N VAL A 63 1.83 1.62 22.33
CA VAL A 63 1.03 2.25 21.28
C VAL A 63 0.17 3.35 21.92
N ILE A 64 0.29 4.57 21.42
CA ILE A 64 -0.46 5.74 21.88
C ILE A 64 -1.78 5.83 21.12
N GLU A 65 -1.73 5.62 19.80
CA GLU A 65 -2.87 5.73 18.90
C GLU A 65 -2.64 4.82 17.70
N ALA A 66 -3.66 4.09 17.27
CA ALA A 66 -3.61 3.28 16.06
C ALA A 66 -4.89 3.51 15.26
N VAL A 67 -4.73 4.01 14.03
CA VAL A 67 -5.80 4.19 13.05
C VAL A 67 -5.49 3.27 11.88
N TYR A 68 -6.18 2.14 11.81
CA TYR A 68 -5.93 1.13 10.78
C TYR A 68 -6.40 1.55 9.39
N PHE A 69 -7.43 2.39 9.30
CA PHE A 69 -7.88 2.97 8.04
C PHE A 69 -8.68 4.25 8.25
N ARG A 70 -8.51 5.21 7.35
CA ARG A 70 -9.36 6.41 7.20
C ARG A 70 -9.31 6.94 5.77
N PHE A 71 -10.36 7.62 5.35
CA PHE A 71 -10.36 8.42 4.12
C PHE A 71 -9.60 9.74 4.34
N GLY A 72 -8.27 9.66 4.38
CA GLY A 72 -7.39 10.80 4.65
C GLY A 72 -5.95 10.53 4.24
N ASN A 73 -5.07 11.49 4.50
CA ASN A 73 -3.64 11.35 4.23
C ASN A 73 -2.85 11.57 5.54
N PRO A 74 -2.15 10.56 6.09
CA PRO A 74 -2.07 9.18 5.57
C PRO A 74 -3.38 8.39 5.75
N PRO A 75 -3.61 7.34 4.93
CA PRO A 75 -4.82 6.49 4.98
C PRO A 75 -4.86 5.56 6.19
N GLY A 76 -3.76 5.45 6.94
CA GLY A 76 -3.62 4.75 8.21
C GLY A 76 -2.35 5.24 8.92
N TYR A 77 -2.24 5.02 10.24
CA TYR A 77 -1.01 5.27 10.99
C TYR A 77 -1.04 4.64 12.39
N VAL A 78 0.16 4.36 12.92
CA VAL A 78 0.39 3.99 14.32
C VAL A 78 1.34 4.99 14.97
N ARG A 79 0.88 5.63 16.06
CA ARG A 79 1.73 6.44 16.94
C ARG A 79 2.10 5.61 18.16
N HIS A 80 3.38 5.55 18.45
CA HIS A 80 3.91 4.79 19.59
C HIS A 80 5.00 5.59 20.32
N ALA A 81 5.31 5.18 21.54
CA ALA A 81 6.42 5.74 22.30
C ALA A 81 7.77 5.46 21.60
N THR A 82 8.79 6.27 21.88
CA THR A 82 10.14 6.03 21.38
C THR A 82 10.65 4.68 21.89
N PRO A 83 11.12 3.76 21.02
CA PRO A 83 11.65 2.49 21.49
C PRO A 83 12.96 2.68 22.27
N ASP A 84 13.15 1.98 23.38
CA ASP A 84 14.33 2.09 24.24
C ASP A 84 15.57 1.40 23.64
N ARG A 85 15.37 0.34 22.85
CA ARG A 85 16.47 -0.47 22.26
C ARG A 85 16.42 -0.45 20.75
N TYR A 86 17.58 -0.45 20.11
CA TYR A 86 17.70 -0.49 18.64
C TYR A 86 16.93 -1.65 17.99
N ARG A 87 17.01 -2.85 18.60
CA ARG A 87 16.29 -4.04 18.12
C ARG A 87 14.77 -3.84 18.06
N GLN A 88 14.20 -3.08 18.99
CA GLN A 88 12.77 -2.76 18.97
C GLN A 88 12.43 -1.93 17.73
N SER A 89 13.24 -0.91 17.41
CA SER A 89 13.07 -0.11 16.18
C SER A 89 13.15 -0.97 14.92
N VAL A 90 14.11 -1.90 14.85
CA VAL A 90 14.22 -2.82 13.69
C VAL A 90 12.98 -3.71 13.55
N VAL A 91 12.55 -4.36 14.64
CA VAL A 91 11.38 -5.25 14.62
C VAL A 91 10.12 -4.49 14.20
N ILE A 92 9.91 -3.30 14.77
CA ILE A 92 8.75 -2.46 14.45
C ILE A 92 8.75 -2.05 12.97
N SER A 93 9.90 -1.64 12.42
CA SER A 93 9.99 -1.21 11.01
C SER A 93 9.90 -2.35 10.01
N VAL A 94 10.33 -3.57 10.36
CA VAL A 94 10.36 -4.72 9.43
C VAL A 94 9.06 -5.54 9.48
N ALA A 95 8.33 -5.51 10.59
CA ALA A 95 7.13 -6.33 10.77
C ALA A 95 6.03 -6.12 9.70
N PRO A 96 5.72 -4.89 9.24
CA PRO A 96 4.73 -4.69 8.18
C PRO A 96 5.10 -5.40 6.88
N PHE A 97 6.38 -5.37 6.50
CA PHE A 97 6.87 -6.09 5.33
C PHE A 97 6.63 -7.59 5.46
N LEU A 98 7.09 -8.20 6.56
CA LEU A 98 6.97 -9.65 6.73
C LEU A 98 5.51 -10.11 6.79
N LEU A 99 4.67 -9.44 7.57
CA LEU A 99 3.27 -9.85 7.72
C LEU A 99 2.49 -9.64 6.42
N ASN A 100 2.64 -8.50 5.77
CA ASN A 100 1.94 -8.23 4.51
C ASN A 100 2.37 -9.20 3.42
N THR A 101 3.66 -9.53 3.31
CA THR A 101 4.13 -10.53 2.34
C THR A 101 3.49 -11.89 2.58
N VAL A 102 3.45 -12.36 3.83
CA VAL A 102 2.83 -13.67 4.17
C VAL A 102 1.34 -13.66 3.87
N VAL A 103 0.61 -12.61 4.28
CA VAL A 103 -0.84 -12.49 4.04
C VAL A 103 -1.13 -12.37 2.54
N ALA A 104 -0.33 -11.62 1.79
CA ALA A 104 -0.49 -11.48 0.34
C ALA A 104 -0.27 -12.81 -0.38
N VAL A 105 0.79 -13.54 -0.04
CA VAL A 105 1.06 -14.87 -0.62
C VAL A 105 -0.07 -15.84 -0.27
N ALA A 106 -0.53 -15.89 0.98
CA ALA A 106 -1.62 -16.76 1.37
C ALA A 106 -2.92 -16.44 0.61
N ALA A 107 -3.24 -15.16 0.46
CA ALA A 107 -4.41 -14.71 -0.30
C ALA A 107 -4.29 -15.07 -1.80
N PHE A 108 -3.11 -14.87 -2.39
CA PHE A 108 -2.86 -15.26 -3.78
C PHE A 108 -2.92 -16.77 -3.99
N VAL A 109 -2.32 -17.58 -3.11
CA VAL A 109 -2.41 -19.04 -3.18
C VAL A 109 -3.87 -19.48 -3.09
N GLY A 110 -4.64 -18.93 -2.15
CA GLY A 110 -6.08 -19.22 -2.04
C GLY A 110 -6.85 -18.84 -3.30
N SER A 111 -6.56 -17.67 -3.88
CA SER A 111 -7.16 -17.23 -5.15
C SER A 111 -6.86 -18.20 -6.30
N VAL A 112 -5.58 -18.59 -6.46
CA VAL A 112 -5.15 -19.54 -7.49
C VAL A 112 -5.80 -20.91 -7.30
N VAL A 113 -5.80 -21.45 -6.08
CA VAL A 113 -6.42 -22.75 -5.76
C VAL A 113 -7.91 -22.76 -6.10
N LEU A 114 -8.65 -21.68 -5.76
CA LEU A 114 -10.06 -21.57 -6.11
C LEU A 114 -10.29 -21.52 -7.61
N VAL A 115 -9.47 -20.78 -8.36
CA VAL A 115 -9.56 -20.74 -9.83
C VAL A 115 -9.27 -22.12 -10.43
N SER A 116 -8.22 -22.80 -9.94
CA SER A 116 -7.84 -24.14 -10.39
C SER A 116 -8.91 -25.20 -10.10
N ALA A 117 -9.63 -25.09 -8.98
CA ALA A 117 -10.68 -26.05 -8.60
C ALA A 117 -11.90 -26.02 -9.53
N VAL A 118 -12.14 -24.90 -10.23
CA VAL A 118 -13.35 -24.71 -11.04
C VAL A 118 -13.13 -25.09 -12.52
N GLY A 119 -11.88 -25.23 -12.95
CA GLY A 119 -11.57 -25.57 -14.34
C GLY A 119 -11.83 -24.39 -15.29
N ASP A 120 -13.00 -24.34 -15.92
CA ASP A 120 -13.35 -23.25 -16.84
C ASP A 120 -14.02 -22.08 -16.10
N VAL A 121 -13.25 -21.01 -15.97
CA VAL A 121 -13.65 -19.73 -15.36
C VAL A 121 -14.94 -19.16 -15.96
N ARG A 122 -15.25 -19.43 -17.23
CA ARG A 122 -16.49 -18.94 -17.89
C ARG A 122 -17.75 -19.64 -17.38
N THR A 123 -17.59 -20.84 -16.84
CA THR A 123 -18.68 -21.67 -16.30
C THR A 123 -18.66 -21.71 -14.78
N ALA A 124 -17.74 -20.98 -14.15
CA ALA A 124 -17.56 -20.96 -12.73
C ALA A 124 -18.82 -20.51 -12.00
N PRO A 125 -19.24 -21.20 -10.92
CA PRO A 125 -20.28 -20.68 -10.06
C PRO A 125 -19.85 -19.31 -9.51
N LEU A 126 -20.80 -18.36 -9.48
CA LEU A 126 -20.52 -16.96 -9.13
C LEU A 126 -19.79 -16.81 -7.79
N GLU A 127 -20.12 -17.65 -6.81
CA GLU A 127 -19.50 -17.68 -5.49
C GLU A 127 -17.98 -17.94 -5.55
N TYR A 128 -17.52 -18.87 -6.38
CA TYR A 128 -16.09 -19.17 -6.54
C TYR A 128 -15.38 -18.01 -7.25
N ALA A 129 -15.99 -17.45 -8.29
CA ALA A 129 -15.43 -16.31 -9.01
C ALA A 129 -15.29 -15.09 -8.09
N VAL A 130 -16.32 -14.78 -7.30
CA VAL A 130 -16.29 -13.68 -6.32
C VAL A 130 -15.24 -13.92 -5.25
N ALA A 131 -15.15 -15.13 -4.69
CA ALA A 131 -14.15 -15.46 -3.67
C ALA A 131 -12.72 -15.37 -4.21
N ALA A 132 -12.46 -15.92 -5.41
CA ALA A 132 -11.16 -15.84 -6.05
C ALA A 132 -10.75 -14.40 -6.35
N CYS A 133 -11.67 -13.57 -6.87
CA CYS A 133 -11.45 -12.15 -7.11
C CYS A 133 -11.20 -11.37 -5.81
N ALA A 134 -11.98 -11.64 -4.76
CA ALA A 134 -11.80 -11.00 -3.46
C ALA A 134 -10.42 -11.32 -2.86
N LEU A 135 -10.00 -12.59 -2.90
CA LEU A 135 -8.68 -13.02 -2.43
C LEU A 135 -7.55 -12.44 -3.28
N GLY A 136 -7.70 -12.39 -4.61
CA GLY A 136 -6.74 -11.75 -5.50
C GLY A 136 -6.59 -10.25 -5.24
N TRP A 137 -7.71 -9.56 -5.02
CA TRP A 137 -7.73 -8.14 -4.65
C TRP A 137 -7.09 -7.89 -3.27
N ILE A 138 -7.41 -8.70 -2.26
CA ILE A 138 -6.75 -8.63 -0.94
C ILE A 138 -5.25 -8.85 -1.09
N GLY A 139 -4.84 -9.90 -1.82
CA GLY A 139 -3.42 -10.20 -2.04
C GLY A 139 -2.67 -9.05 -2.71
N LEU A 140 -3.26 -8.44 -3.74
CA LEU A 140 -2.67 -7.32 -4.46
C LEU A 140 -2.59 -6.07 -3.58
N SER A 141 -3.68 -5.74 -2.88
CA SER A 141 -3.74 -4.60 -1.96
C SER A 141 -2.71 -4.72 -0.83
N VAL A 142 -2.65 -5.89 -0.18
CA VAL A 142 -1.72 -6.18 0.92
C VAL A 142 -0.27 -6.23 0.44
N GLY A 143 -0.01 -6.88 -0.70
CA GLY A 143 1.33 -6.94 -1.29
C GLY A 143 1.87 -5.56 -1.67
N MET A 144 1.02 -4.69 -2.24
CA MET A 144 1.39 -3.31 -2.56
C MET A 144 1.70 -2.47 -1.32
N ALA A 145 1.05 -2.77 -0.20
CA ALA A 145 1.26 -2.10 1.07
C ALA A 145 2.40 -2.71 1.91
N ALA A 146 3.17 -3.68 1.40
CA ALA A 146 4.15 -4.40 2.23
C ALA A 146 5.33 -3.53 2.70
N PHE A 147 5.83 -2.64 1.85
CA PHE A 147 7.09 -1.94 2.16
C PHE A 147 6.94 -0.88 3.27
N PRO A 148 7.92 -0.76 4.18
CA PRO A 148 7.92 0.25 5.23
C PRO A 148 8.01 1.67 4.66
N SER A 149 7.53 2.65 5.43
CA SER A 149 7.49 4.04 4.99
C SER A 149 8.87 4.72 5.05
N THR A 150 8.99 5.87 4.38
CA THR A 150 10.18 6.74 4.50
C THR A 150 10.35 7.32 5.91
N THR A 151 9.26 7.40 6.70
CA THR A 151 9.32 7.83 8.11
C THR A 151 10.00 6.77 8.98
N ASP A 152 9.75 5.50 8.71
CA ASP A 152 10.40 4.38 9.41
C ASP A 152 11.91 4.34 9.10
N ALA A 153 12.26 4.48 7.82
CA ALA A 153 13.65 4.56 7.38
C ALA A 153 14.40 5.74 8.03
N ARG A 154 13.79 6.93 8.09
CA ARG A 154 14.38 8.11 8.75
C ARG A 154 14.60 7.88 10.23
N THR A 155 13.63 7.28 10.91
CA THR A 155 13.70 7.01 12.36
C THR A 155 14.84 6.03 12.65
N LEU A 156 14.93 4.94 11.88
CA LEU A 156 15.98 3.93 12.02
C LEU A 156 17.36 4.51 11.67
N TRP A 157 17.49 5.28 10.59
CA TRP A 157 18.73 5.98 10.20
C TRP A 157 19.24 6.92 11.29
N ALA A 158 18.36 7.79 11.80
CA ALA A 158 18.72 8.78 12.80
C ALA A 158 19.19 8.11 14.10
N ARG A 159 18.64 6.93 14.43
CA ARG A 159 19.08 6.13 15.56
C ARG A 159 20.43 5.46 15.30
N SER A 160 20.60 4.81 14.14
CA SER A 160 21.90 4.21 13.75
C SER A 160 23.03 5.24 13.83
N ARG A 161 22.82 6.45 13.30
CA ARG A 161 23.83 7.53 13.32
C ARG A 161 24.16 8.04 14.73
N ARG A 162 23.23 7.96 15.69
CA ARG A 162 23.47 8.37 17.08
C ARG A 162 24.18 7.29 17.91
N GLU A 163 23.88 6.03 17.64
CA GLU A 163 24.31 4.91 18.48
C GLU A 163 25.54 4.16 17.94
N TRP A 164 25.94 4.33 16.67
CA TRP A 164 26.99 3.49 16.04
C TRP A 164 28.33 3.49 16.75
N ARG A 165 28.72 4.60 17.40
CA ARG A 165 29.97 4.69 18.16
C ARG A 165 29.94 3.92 19.48
N ARG A 166 28.74 3.67 20.03
CA ARG A 166 28.54 2.95 21.30
C ARG A 166 28.18 1.49 21.07
N SER A 167 27.47 1.19 20.00
CA SER A 167 27.04 -0.17 19.64
C SER A 167 27.13 -0.35 18.12
N PRO A 168 28.19 -1.00 17.61
CA PRO A 168 28.37 -1.24 16.18
C PRO A 168 27.26 -2.12 15.56
N VAL A 169 26.52 -2.88 16.38
CA VAL A 169 25.39 -3.72 15.93
C VAL A 169 24.33 -2.90 15.17
N VAL A 170 24.20 -1.60 15.45
CA VAL A 170 23.26 -0.73 14.73
C VAL A 170 23.62 -0.53 13.26
N LEU A 171 24.86 -0.86 12.86
CA LEU A 171 25.28 -0.84 11.45
C LEU A 171 24.57 -1.94 10.64
N LEU A 172 24.12 -3.02 11.27
CA LEU A 172 23.33 -4.07 10.60
C LEU A 172 21.97 -3.56 10.10
N GLY A 173 21.44 -2.46 10.63
CA GLY A 173 20.23 -1.86 10.09
C GLY A 173 20.50 -0.86 8.96
N ILE A 174 21.74 -0.50 8.64
CA ILE A 174 22.06 0.32 7.46
C ILE A 174 21.57 -0.34 6.15
N PRO A 175 21.83 -1.63 5.87
CA PRO A 175 21.30 -2.26 4.67
C PRO A 175 19.76 -2.25 4.63
N ILE A 176 19.10 -2.41 5.79
CA ILE A 176 17.63 -2.32 5.90
C ILE A 176 17.15 -0.91 5.55
N VAL A 177 17.76 0.12 6.14
CA VAL A 177 17.45 1.53 5.85
C VAL A 177 17.66 1.84 4.38
N ALA A 178 18.80 1.42 3.81
CA ALA A 178 19.14 1.63 2.41
C ALA A 178 18.12 0.96 1.48
N LEU A 179 17.74 -0.30 1.76
CA LEU A 179 16.72 -1.01 1.01
C LEU A 179 15.37 -0.28 1.07
N ILE A 180 14.93 0.16 2.24
CA ILE A 180 13.67 0.91 2.38
C ILE A 180 13.72 2.21 1.55
N TYR A 181 14.82 2.96 1.57
CA TYR A 181 14.95 4.16 0.72
C TYR A 181 14.96 3.82 -0.77
N VAL A 182 15.73 2.81 -1.19
CA VAL A 182 15.81 2.40 -2.60
C VAL A 182 14.43 2.03 -3.10
N VAL A 183 13.68 1.19 -2.37
CA VAL A 183 12.34 0.78 -2.79
C VAL A 183 11.37 1.97 -2.79
N ASN A 184 11.42 2.85 -1.79
CA ASN A 184 10.57 4.04 -1.77
C ASN A 184 10.90 5.03 -2.90
N VAL A 185 12.16 5.14 -3.34
CA VAL A 185 12.53 5.93 -4.53
C VAL A 185 12.03 5.23 -5.81
N LEU A 186 12.23 3.91 -5.89
CA LEU A 186 11.79 3.09 -7.01
C LEU A 186 10.26 2.94 -7.09
N SER A 187 9.52 3.37 -6.07
CA SER A 187 8.06 3.43 -6.09
C SER A 187 7.53 4.30 -7.23
N TRP A 188 8.31 5.28 -7.72
CA TRP A 188 8.01 6.03 -8.95
C TRP A 188 7.95 5.13 -10.20
N LEU A 189 8.74 4.04 -10.21
CA LEU A 189 8.70 2.97 -11.21
C LEU A 189 7.78 1.81 -10.81
N TRP A 190 6.78 2.07 -9.96
CA TRP A 190 5.77 1.08 -9.55
C TRP A 190 6.35 -0.16 -8.83
N ALA A 191 7.50 -0.03 -8.16
CA ALA A 191 8.17 -1.15 -7.48
C ALA A 191 7.25 -1.93 -6.52
N HIS A 192 6.33 -1.24 -5.83
CA HIS A 192 5.34 -1.88 -4.95
C HIS A 192 4.36 -2.79 -5.72
N VAL A 193 3.94 -2.38 -6.92
CA VAL A 193 3.08 -3.19 -7.80
C VAL A 193 3.85 -4.36 -8.36
N LEU A 194 5.07 -4.12 -8.86
CA LEU A 194 5.93 -5.18 -9.39
C LEU A 194 6.22 -6.25 -8.33
N TYR A 195 6.43 -5.83 -7.08
CA TYR A 195 6.59 -6.75 -5.96
C TYR A 195 5.34 -7.60 -5.73
N ALA A 196 4.15 -6.99 -5.65
CA ALA A 196 2.90 -7.71 -5.46
C ALA A 196 2.60 -8.68 -6.62
N VAL A 197 2.86 -8.27 -7.88
CA VAL A 197 2.77 -9.14 -9.06
C VAL A 197 3.77 -10.29 -8.97
N GLY A 198 5.01 -10.03 -8.53
CA GLY A 198 6.01 -11.07 -8.30
C GLY A 198 5.55 -12.09 -7.25
N LEU A 199 4.92 -11.65 -6.16
CA LEU A 199 4.30 -12.54 -5.18
C LEU A 199 3.18 -13.38 -5.77
N PHE A 200 2.32 -12.79 -6.61
CA PHE A 200 1.26 -13.53 -7.31
C PHE A 200 1.84 -14.60 -8.25
N VAL A 201 2.84 -14.26 -9.07
CA VAL A 201 3.53 -15.23 -9.93
C VAL A 201 4.16 -16.35 -9.10
N GLY A 202 4.83 -16.01 -7.99
CA GLY A 202 5.36 -17.01 -7.06
C GLY A 202 4.28 -17.90 -6.46
N ALA A 203 3.11 -17.35 -6.13
CA ALA A 203 1.97 -18.10 -5.63
C ALA A 203 1.41 -19.07 -6.68
N VAL A 204 1.40 -18.70 -7.96
CA VAL A 204 1.02 -19.61 -9.06
C VAL A 204 1.96 -20.81 -9.11
N TYR A 205 3.28 -20.59 -9.06
CA TYR A 205 4.25 -21.69 -9.03
C TYR A 205 4.10 -22.56 -7.77
N LEU A 206 3.90 -21.93 -6.61
CA LEU A 206 3.71 -22.65 -5.35
C LEU A 206 2.44 -23.51 -5.37
N ALA A 207 1.32 -22.96 -5.82
CA ALA A 207 0.06 -23.71 -5.94
C ALA A 207 0.19 -24.87 -6.94
N GLY A 208 0.86 -24.66 -8.07
CA GLY A 208 1.16 -25.73 -9.03
C GLY A 208 2.03 -26.84 -8.44
N ALA A 209 3.03 -26.49 -7.62
CA ALA A 209 3.88 -27.47 -6.93
C ALA A 209 3.15 -28.24 -5.81
N LEU A 210 2.09 -27.65 -5.23
CA LEU A 210 1.24 -28.29 -4.23
C LEU A 210 0.16 -29.19 -4.86
N ALA A 211 -0.14 -29.01 -6.15
CA ALA A 211 -1.16 -29.74 -6.90
C ALA A 211 -0.64 -31.03 -7.56
N ILE A 212 0.30 -31.74 -6.90
CA ILE A 212 0.68 -33.12 -7.24
C ILE A 212 -0.46 -34.07 -6.84
#